data_AF-A0AAT9ST21-F1
#
_entry.id   AF-A0AAT9ST21-F1
#
_cell.length_a   1.000
_cell.length_b   1.000
_cell.length_c   1.000
_cell.angle_alpha   90.00
_cell.angle_beta   90.00
_cell.angle_gamma   90.00
#
_symmetry.space_group_name_H-M   'P 1'
#
loop_
_entity.id
_entity.type
_entity.pdbx_description
1 polymer ?
#
loop_
_entity_poly.entity_id
_entity_poly.type
_entity_poly.pdbx_seq_one_letter_code
_entity_poly.pdbx_strand_id
1 'polypeptide(L)'
;MDALGVRWWVSDKPIEGLPLLAREGDVFLYERPSALPVLWQALDSGARSGLPIADAVWRENDVTFTFTSPQSGRFVFGQTAYPGWRALLDGRPARVSLYEQLQSVVSEVPVTTIRFVYDPPWWRPSALISVVTAFAVFTIMLVGMRRRMAAA
;
A
#
# COMPACT_ATOMS: atom_id res chain seq x y z
N MET A 1 -11.23 -1.85 -13.08
CA MET A 1 -11.50 -0.77 -12.11
C MET A 1 -12.15 -1.30 -10.82
N ASP A 2 -12.98 -2.35 -10.86
CA ASP A 2 -13.64 -2.88 -9.65
C ASP A 2 -12.67 -3.37 -8.57
N ALA A 3 -11.53 -3.90 -8.99
CA ALA A 3 -10.51 -4.44 -8.09
C ALA A 3 -9.68 -3.38 -7.34
N LEU A 4 -9.90 -2.08 -7.57
CA LEU A 4 -9.08 -1.00 -7.01
C LEU A 4 -9.70 -0.31 -5.79
N GLY A 5 -10.83 -0.79 -5.26
CA GLY A 5 -11.46 -0.15 -4.11
C GLY A 5 -12.25 1.13 -4.40
N VAL A 6 -12.33 1.57 -5.67
CA VAL A 6 -12.92 2.87 -6.02
C VAL A 6 -14.44 2.73 -6.21
N ARG A 7 -15.20 2.91 -5.12
CA ARG A 7 -16.67 2.85 -5.14
C ARG A 7 -17.34 4.10 -5.67
N TRP A 8 -16.78 5.28 -5.37
CA TRP A 8 -17.39 6.56 -5.74
C TRP A 8 -16.52 7.32 -6.72
N TRP A 9 -17.16 7.88 -7.75
CA TRP A 9 -16.51 8.71 -8.76
C TRP A 9 -17.06 10.13 -8.68
N VAL A 10 -16.16 11.09 -8.81
CA VAL A 10 -16.49 12.51 -8.89
C VAL A 10 -16.03 13.01 -10.25
N SER A 11 -16.91 13.71 -10.97
CA SER A 11 -16.64 14.21 -12.31
C SER A 11 -17.23 15.60 -12.50
N ASP A 12 -16.59 16.43 -13.31
CA ASP A 12 -17.12 17.72 -13.79
C ASP A 12 -18.00 17.57 -15.05
N LYS A 13 -18.11 16.33 -15.55
CA LYS A 13 -18.88 15.98 -16.75
C LYS A 13 -19.80 14.79 -16.48
N PRO A 14 -20.97 14.72 -17.14
CA PRO A 14 -21.82 13.56 -17.09
C PRO A 14 -21.10 12.30 -17.58
N ILE A 15 -21.23 11.20 -16.84
CA ILE A 15 -20.76 9.86 -17.24
C ILE A 15 -21.97 8.99 -17.51
N GLU A 16 -22.12 8.51 -18.74
CA GLU A 16 -23.19 7.60 -19.12
C GLU A 16 -22.99 6.21 -18.51
N GLY A 17 -24.10 5.57 -18.12
CA GLY A 17 -24.10 4.19 -17.61
C GLY A 17 -23.72 4.02 -16.14
N LEU A 18 -23.38 5.10 -15.42
CA LEU A 18 -23.18 5.05 -13.97
C LEU A 18 -24.38 5.62 -13.20
N PRO A 19 -24.80 4.96 -12.10
CA PRO A 19 -25.79 5.52 -11.18
C PRO A 19 -25.32 6.86 -10.60
N LEU A 20 -25.99 7.95 -10.94
CA LEU A 20 -25.77 9.26 -10.35
C LEU A 20 -26.37 9.27 -8.94
N LEU A 21 -25.53 9.54 -7.93
CA LEU A 21 -25.96 9.67 -6.53
C LEU A 21 -26.33 11.10 -6.17
N ALA A 22 -25.52 12.07 -6.59
CA ALA A 22 -25.71 13.47 -6.24
C ALA A 22 -25.09 14.39 -7.30
N ARG A 23 -25.56 15.63 -7.33
CA ARG A 23 -24.99 16.71 -8.15
C ARG A 23 -24.96 17.99 -7.33
N GLU A 24 -23.83 18.68 -7.36
CA GLU A 24 -23.65 20.00 -6.76
C GLU A 24 -22.97 20.93 -7.77
N GLY A 25 -23.71 21.92 -8.27
CA GLY A 25 -23.25 22.76 -9.38
C GLY A 25 -22.95 21.93 -10.63
N ASP A 26 -21.69 21.97 -11.07
CA ASP A 26 -21.17 21.22 -12.21
C ASP A 26 -20.45 19.92 -11.80
N VAL A 27 -20.50 19.55 -10.52
CA VAL A 27 -19.88 18.32 -9.99
C VAL A 27 -20.92 17.22 -9.87
N PHE A 28 -20.61 16.04 -10.40
CA PHE A 28 -21.43 14.83 -10.40
C PHE A 28 -20.76 13.75 -9.55
N LEU A 29 -21.52 13.17 -8.62
CA LEU A 29 -21.10 12.03 -7.80
C LEU A 29 -21.79 10.76 -8.27
N TYR A 30 -21.02 9.73 -8.61
CA TYR A 30 -21.51 8.45 -9.09
C TYR A 30 -21.13 7.31 -8.14
N GLU A 31 -21.95 6.26 -8.12
CA GLU A 31 -21.63 5.00 -7.47
C GLU A 31 -21.23 3.93 -8.48
N ARG A 32 -20.31 3.05 -8.09
CA ARG A 32 -19.98 1.81 -8.78
C ARG A 32 -20.40 0.61 -7.93
N PRO A 33 -21.60 0.04 -8.16
CA PRO A 33 -22.13 -1.04 -7.33
C PRO A 33 -21.27 -2.31 -7.35
N SER A 34 -20.52 -2.53 -8.44
CA SER A 34 -19.62 -3.67 -8.61
C SER A 34 -18.24 -3.50 -7.97
N ALA A 35 -17.95 -2.34 -7.37
CA ALA A 35 -16.65 -2.07 -6.77
C ALA A 35 -16.40 -3.00 -5.57
N LEU A 36 -15.27 -3.70 -5.60
CA LEU A 36 -14.80 -4.49 -4.48
C LEU A 36 -14.16 -3.58 -3.42
N PRO A 37 -14.10 -4.01 -2.15
CA PRO A 37 -13.20 -3.39 -1.18
C PRO A 37 -11.75 -3.39 -1.70
N VAL A 38 -10.94 -2.46 -1.21
CA VAL A 38 -9.53 -2.34 -1.63
C VAL A 38 -8.73 -3.62 -1.36
N LEU A 39 -9.09 -4.38 -0.34
CA LEU A 39 -8.63 -5.75 -0.13
C LEU A 39 -9.79 -6.70 -0.41
N TRP A 40 -9.59 -7.65 -1.32
CA TRP A 40 -10.62 -8.60 -1.74
C TRP A 40 -10.01 -10.00 -1.88
N GLN A 41 -10.85 -11.00 -2.05
CA GLN A 41 -10.44 -12.40 -2.14
C GLN A 41 -10.55 -12.91 -3.58
N ALA A 42 -9.50 -13.56 -4.06
CA ALA A 42 -9.55 -14.33 -5.30
C ALA A 42 -9.92 -15.77 -4.99
N LEU A 43 -10.98 -16.28 -5.62
CA LEU A 43 -11.44 -17.65 -5.49
C LEU A 43 -10.78 -18.53 -6.57
N ASP A 44 -10.68 -19.83 -6.31
CA ASP A 44 -10.08 -20.80 -7.25
C ASP A 44 -10.83 -20.88 -8.58
N SER A 45 -12.12 -20.50 -8.60
CA SER A 45 -12.93 -20.37 -9.81
C SER A 45 -12.56 -19.18 -10.69
N GLY A 46 -11.65 -18.30 -10.25
CA GLY A 46 -11.35 -17.01 -10.88
C GLY A 46 -12.33 -15.90 -10.49
N ALA A 47 -13.38 -16.22 -9.73
CA ALA A 47 -14.30 -15.21 -9.19
C ALA A 47 -13.61 -14.36 -8.11
N ARG A 48 -14.10 -13.13 -7.97
CA ARG A 48 -13.63 -12.16 -6.96
C ARG A 48 -14.72 -11.94 -5.93
N SER A 49 -14.35 -11.96 -4.66
CA SER A 49 -15.28 -11.74 -3.54
C SER A 49 -14.81 -10.60 -2.65
N GLY A 50 -15.75 -9.81 -2.15
CA GLY A 50 -15.47 -8.89 -1.04
C GLY A 50 -15.09 -9.65 0.22
N LEU A 51 -14.31 -8.99 1.08
CA LEU A 51 -13.94 -9.50 2.41
C LEU A 51 -14.76 -8.78 3.49
N PRO A 52 -15.09 -9.45 4.61
CA PRO A 52 -15.75 -8.82 5.76
C PRO A 52 -14.73 -8.00 6.57
N ILE A 53 -14.26 -6.88 6.02
CA ILE A 53 -13.30 -6.00 6.67
C ILE A 53 -14.02 -5.21 7.77
N ALA A 54 -13.61 -5.42 9.02
CA ALA A 54 -14.08 -4.67 10.17
C ALA A 54 -13.40 -3.30 10.27
N ASP A 55 -12.10 -3.26 9.95
CA ASP A 55 -11.30 -2.03 10.02
C ASP A 55 -10.12 -2.05 9.02
N ALA A 56 -9.72 -0.87 8.57
CA ALA A 56 -8.57 -0.64 7.71
C ALA A 56 -7.78 0.58 8.18
N VAL A 57 -6.63 0.35 8.81
CA VAL A 57 -5.75 1.40 9.33
C VAL A 57 -4.64 1.68 8.34
N TRP A 58 -4.66 2.88 7.76
CA TRP A 58 -3.63 3.36 6.85
C TRP A 58 -2.58 4.18 7.59
N ARG A 59 -1.31 3.91 7.30
CA ARG A 59 -0.15 4.70 7.74
C ARG A 59 0.74 4.98 6.53
N GLU A 60 1.76 5.82 6.73
CA GLU A 60 2.62 6.30 5.64
C GLU A 60 3.28 5.16 4.82
N ASN A 61 3.70 4.08 5.48
CA ASN A 61 4.37 2.95 4.83
C ASN A 61 3.75 1.60 5.17
N ASP A 62 2.54 1.58 5.74
CA ASP A 62 1.81 0.34 5.97
C ASP A 62 0.31 0.51 5.91
N VAL A 63 -0.38 -0.60 5.70
CA VAL A 63 -1.82 -0.72 5.88
C VAL A 63 -2.12 -2.01 6.60
N THR A 64 -3.03 -1.96 7.56
CA THR A 64 -3.51 -3.12 8.29
C THR A 64 -5.00 -3.29 8.10
N PHE A 65 -5.42 -4.47 7.65
CA PHE A 65 -6.81 -4.88 7.51
C PHE A 65 -7.14 -5.86 8.63
N THR A 66 -8.25 -5.61 9.31
CA THR A 66 -8.81 -6.51 10.33
C THR A 66 -10.15 -7.03 9.83
N PHE A 67 -10.38 -8.33 9.92
CA PHE A 67 -11.62 -8.97 9.49
C PHE A 67 -12.59 -9.18 10.65
N THR A 68 -13.89 -9.10 10.36
CA THR A 68 -14.96 -9.40 11.33
C THR A 68 -14.97 -10.87 11.74
N SER A 69 -14.48 -11.76 10.88
CA SER A 69 -14.30 -13.20 11.15
C SER A 69 -13.06 -13.72 10.44
N PRO A 70 -12.40 -14.78 10.94
CA PRO A 70 -11.18 -15.33 10.32
C PRO A 70 -11.39 -15.73 8.85
N GLN A 71 -10.47 -15.35 7.97
CA GLN A 71 -10.52 -15.62 6.54
C GLN A 71 -9.29 -16.40 6.09
N SER A 72 -9.41 -17.31 5.14
CA SER A 72 -8.28 -18.00 4.48
C SER A 72 -8.33 -17.81 2.96
N GLY A 73 -7.34 -18.32 2.23
CA GLY A 73 -7.28 -18.25 0.77
C GLY A 73 -6.36 -17.14 0.26
N ARG A 74 -6.62 -16.69 -0.97
CA ARG A 74 -5.82 -15.65 -1.64
C ARG A 74 -6.44 -14.28 -1.45
N PHE A 75 -5.72 -13.42 -0.74
CA PHE A 75 -6.07 -12.02 -0.55
C PHE A 75 -5.35 -11.17 -1.58
N VAL A 76 -6.07 -10.32 -2.28
CA VAL A 76 -5.54 -9.41 -3.30
C VAL A 76 -5.77 -7.99 -2.83
N PHE A 77 -4.68 -7.24 -2.77
CA PHE A 77 -4.68 -5.84 -2.45
C PHE A 77 -4.73 -5.04 -3.76
N GLY A 78 -5.81 -4.28 -3.93
CA GLY A 78 -6.16 -3.44 -5.08
C GLY A 78 -5.23 -2.25 -5.33
N GLN A 79 -3.93 -2.41 -5.07
CA GLN A 79 -2.88 -1.49 -5.46
C GLN A 79 -1.93 -2.16 -6.45
N THR A 80 -1.38 -1.35 -7.37
CA THR A 80 -0.35 -1.81 -8.29
C THR A 80 0.81 -2.45 -7.53
N ALA A 81 1.32 -3.56 -8.06
CA ALA A 81 2.47 -4.21 -7.45
C ALA A 81 3.75 -3.41 -7.65
N TYR A 82 4.40 -3.08 -6.54
CA TYR A 82 5.69 -2.42 -6.52
C TYR A 82 6.70 -3.25 -5.70
N PRO A 83 7.98 -3.34 -6.07
CA PRO A 83 8.97 -4.07 -5.28
C PRO A 83 9.23 -3.43 -3.91
N GLY A 84 9.41 -4.25 -2.88
CA GLY A 84 9.74 -3.80 -1.51
C GLY A 84 8.61 -3.93 -0.50
N TRP A 85 7.41 -4.34 -0.93
CA TRP A 85 6.33 -4.69 -0.01
C TRP A 85 6.55 -6.05 0.65
N ARG A 86 6.22 -6.11 1.93
CA ARG A 86 6.15 -7.31 2.76
C ARG A 86 4.75 -7.44 3.31
N ALA A 87 4.32 -8.67 3.60
CA ALA A 87 3.05 -8.90 4.27
C ALA A 87 3.23 -9.68 5.56
N LEU A 88 2.33 -9.43 6.50
CA LEU A 88 2.20 -10.18 7.73
C LEU A 88 0.76 -10.66 7.87
N LEU A 89 0.59 -11.95 8.13
CA LEU A 89 -0.69 -12.59 8.42
C LEU A 89 -0.70 -12.94 9.90
N ASP A 90 -1.57 -12.29 10.69
CA ASP A 90 -1.55 -12.37 12.16
C ASP A 90 -0.14 -12.22 12.76
N GLY A 91 0.61 -11.24 12.24
CA GLY A 91 1.98 -10.92 12.65
C GLY A 91 3.07 -11.85 12.08
N ARG A 92 2.73 -12.92 11.37
CA ARG A 92 3.69 -13.84 10.76
C ARG A 92 4.04 -13.41 9.33
N PRO A 93 5.32 -13.36 8.94
CA PRO A 93 5.70 -13.00 7.58
C PRO A 93 5.06 -13.91 6.53
N ALA A 94 4.49 -13.30 5.50
CA ALA A 94 3.93 -14.00 4.35
C ALA A 94 4.56 -13.50 3.05
N ARG A 95 4.65 -14.39 2.08
CA ARG A 95 5.19 -14.05 0.76
C ARG A 95 4.15 -13.24 -0.01
N VAL A 96 4.53 -12.02 -0.41
CA VAL A 96 3.78 -11.24 -1.39
C VAL A 96 4.07 -11.82 -2.77
N SER A 97 3.01 -12.06 -3.53
CA SER A 97 3.04 -12.59 -4.90
C SER A 97 2.13 -11.77 -5.80
N LEU A 98 2.35 -11.82 -7.11
CA LEU A 98 1.48 -11.16 -8.06
C LEU A 98 0.20 -11.97 -8.28
N TYR A 99 -0.93 -11.28 -8.31
CA TYR A 99 -2.17 -11.79 -8.90
C TYR A 99 -2.59 -10.82 -10.00
N GLU A 100 -2.51 -11.27 -11.25
CA GLU A 100 -2.54 -10.40 -12.43
C GLU A 100 -1.42 -9.34 -12.37
N GLN A 101 -1.72 -8.12 -11.91
CA GLN A 101 -0.81 -6.98 -11.75
C GLN A 101 -0.85 -6.37 -10.33
N LEU A 102 -1.62 -7.00 -9.44
CA LEU A 102 -1.87 -6.55 -8.09
C LEU A 102 -1.09 -7.40 -7.09
N GLN A 103 -0.89 -6.85 -5.90
CA GLN A 103 -0.20 -7.55 -4.82
C GLN A 103 -1.16 -8.54 -4.16
N SER A 104 -0.68 -9.74 -3.88
CA SER A 104 -1.49 -10.77 -3.24
C SER A 104 -0.69 -11.59 -2.23
N VAL A 105 -1.41 -12.14 -1.26
CA VAL A 105 -0.88 -13.04 -0.24
C VAL A 105 -1.80 -14.22 -0.11
N VAL A 106 -1.25 -15.39 0.20
CA VAL A 106 -2.01 -16.62 0.36
C VAL A 106 -1.88 -17.09 1.80
N SER A 107 -3.01 -17.46 2.41
CA SER A 107 -3.04 -18.13 3.70
C SER A 107 -3.82 -19.44 3.58
N GLU A 108 -3.21 -20.55 3.94
CA GLU A 108 -3.90 -21.85 4.03
C GLU A 108 -4.77 -21.96 5.28
N VAL A 109 -4.38 -21.25 6.34
CA VAL A 109 -5.11 -21.19 7.61
C VAL A 109 -5.92 -19.89 7.71
N PRO A 110 -7.06 -19.87 8.41
CA PRO A 110 -7.81 -18.64 8.65
C PRO A 110 -6.99 -17.65 9.48
N VAL A 111 -7.03 -16.38 9.07
CA VAL A 111 -6.34 -15.26 9.71
C VAL A 111 -7.32 -14.13 9.99
N THR A 112 -7.03 -13.34 11.01
CA THR A 112 -7.89 -12.20 11.39
C THR A 112 -7.35 -10.87 10.90
N THR A 113 -6.04 -10.79 10.67
CA THR A 113 -5.36 -9.56 10.30
C THR A 113 -4.38 -9.78 9.16
N ILE A 114 -4.36 -8.82 8.23
CA ILE A 114 -3.37 -8.75 7.16
C ILE A 114 -2.74 -7.37 7.19
N ARG A 115 -1.42 -7.31 7.35
CA ARG A 115 -0.66 -6.07 7.29
C ARG A 115 0.28 -6.08 6.10
N PHE A 116 0.18 -5.08 5.24
CA PHE A 116 1.16 -4.82 4.19
C PHE A 116 2.09 -3.69 4.67
N VAL A 117 3.39 -3.89 4.55
CA VAL A 117 4.41 -2.91 4.96
C VAL A 117 5.39 -2.70 3.81
N TYR A 118 5.63 -1.44 3.45
CA TYR A 118 6.66 -1.07 2.52
C TYR A 118 8.01 -0.97 3.24
N ASP A 119 8.89 -1.95 3.00
CA ASP A 119 10.20 -2.11 3.64
C ASP A 119 11.23 -2.54 2.57
N PRO A 120 11.57 -1.64 1.63
CA PRO A 120 12.42 -1.98 0.49
C PRO A 120 13.86 -2.33 0.91
N PRO A 121 14.50 -3.35 0.33
CA PRO A 121 15.82 -3.82 0.80
C PRO A 121 16.94 -2.77 0.70
N TRP A 122 16.78 -1.72 -0.12
CA TRP A 122 17.79 -0.68 -0.34
C TRP A 122 17.73 0.50 0.64
N TRP A 123 16.68 0.67 1.46
CA TRP A 123 16.59 1.86 2.32
C TRP A 123 17.67 1.85 3.42
N ARG A 124 17.92 0.70 4.04
CA ARG A 124 18.93 0.53 5.10
C ARG A 124 20.36 0.83 4.62
N PRO A 125 20.86 0.24 3.52
CA PRO A 125 22.19 0.58 3.03
C PRO A 125 22.29 2.05 2.59
N SER A 126 21.22 2.61 2.00
CA SER A 126 21.20 4.03 1.59
C SER A 126 21.31 4.98 2.78
N ALA A 127 20.60 4.68 3.88
CA ALA A 127 20.70 5.43 5.12
C ALA A 127 22.13 5.37 5.70
N LEU A 128 22.74 4.18 5.73
CA LEU A 128 24.11 4.01 6.21
C LEU A 128 25.12 4.81 5.37
N ILE A 129 25.03 4.74 4.04
CA ILE A 129 25.90 5.50 3.14
C ILE A 129 25.77 7.00 3.43
N SER A 130 24.54 7.49 3.55
CA SER A 130 24.26 8.92 3.82
C SER A 130 24.92 9.38 5.12
N VAL A 131 24.82 8.58 6.18
CA VAL A 131 25.47 8.87 7.47
C VAL A 131 26.99 8.92 7.32
N VAL A 132 27.59 7.92 6.67
CA VAL A 132 29.04 7.85 6.44
C VAL A 132 29.53 9.05 5.63
N THR A 133 28.81 9.42 4.56
CA THR A 133 29.13 10.60 3.74
C THR A 133 29.04 11.89 4.55
N ALA A 134 28.01 12.06 5.37
CA ALA A 134 27.87 13.23 6.23
C ALA A 134 29.06 13.37 7.20
N PHE A 135 29.47 12.27 7.84
CA PHE A 135 30.65 12.26 8.72
C PHE A 135 31.95 12.59 7.98
N ALA A 136 32.13 12.06 6.77
CA ALA A 136 33.30 12.35 5.95
C ALA A 136 33.38 13.84 5.57
N VAL A 137 32.26 14.41 5.09
CA VAL A 137 32.16 15.83 4.74
C VAL A 137 32.42 16.72 5.96
N PHE A 138 31.81 16.39 7.10
CA PHE A 138 32.00 17.13 8.35
C PHE A 138 33.48 17.12 8.80
N THR A 139 34.14 15.97 8.71
CA THR A 139 35.56 15.82 9.04
C THR A 139 36.44 16.66 8.12
N ILE A 140 36.18 16.63 6.81
CA ILE A 140 36.91 17.43 5.81
C ILE A 140 36.74 18.92 6.11
N MET A 141 35.52 19.38 6.40
CA MET A 141 35.24 20.77 6.75
C MET A 141 36.00 21.20 8.01
N LEU A 142 35.99 20.40 9.07
CA LEU A 142 36.71 20.68 10.30
C LEU A 142 38.22 20.80 10.08
N VAL A 143 38.82 19.87 9.31
CA VAL A 143 40.25 19.95 8.97
C VAL A 143 40.55 21.19 8.13
N GLY A 144 39.70 21.50 7.15
CA GLY A 144 39.84 22.69 6.31
C GLY A 144 39.77 24.00 7.10
N MET A 145 38.81 24.12 8.03
CA MET A 145 38.68 25.28 8.91
C MET A 145 39.88 25.45 9.83
N ARG A 146 40.37 24.36 10.44
CA ARG A 146 41.58 24.39 11.28
C ARG A 146 42.81 24.85 10.51
N ARG A 147 42.99 24.38 9.27
CA ARG A 147 44.09 24.81 8.39
C ARG A 147 44.01 26.30 8.04
N ARG A 148 42.79 26.83 7.80
CA ARG A 148 42.60 28.27 7.53
C ARG A 148 42.92 29.14 8.74
N MET A 149 42.50 28.74 9.94
CA MET A 149 42.81 29.49 11.18
C MET A 149 44.30 29.46 11.54
N ALA A 150 45.01 28.38 11.22
CA ALA A 150 46.45 28.29 11.46
C ALA A 150 47.30 29.09 10.44
N ALA A 151 46.71 29.53 9.34
CA ALA A 151 47.38 30.26 8.26
C ALA A 151 47.02 31.76 8.21
N ALA A 152 46.16 32.23 9.12
CA ALA A 152 45.78 33.64 9.31
C ALA A 152 46.43 34.18 10.58
#